data_AF-A0A847XHY8-F1
#
_entry.id   AF-A0A847XHY8-F1
#
_cell.length_a   1.000
_cell.length_b   1.000
_cell.length_c   1.000
_cell.angle_alpha   90.00
_cell.angle_beta   90.00
_cell.angle_gamma   90.00
#
_symmetry.space_group_name_H-M   'P 1'
#
loop_
_entity.id
_entity.type
_entity.pdbx_description
1 polymer ?
#
loop_
_entity_poly.entity_id
_entity_poly.type
_entity_poly.pdbx_seq_one_letter_code
_entity_poly.pdbx_strand_id
1 'polypeptide(L)'
;MNKFKRCISLLLVAVMILSLGTFAFGEETDILGHWAKEEIQYLMGKEVVSGYSDGNFKPDQSITRAEFFKVINNVFGYSKKAETKFIDVKDEDWFYDEVSKAVAAGYAGGYGDGTMKPNNPITRQEASKIISVAFGLDVDKSKSAKDFEDSSLIPDWAKDYVGILKDKGYLSGYSDGTFRPKNEITRAEVTKLITNASGNIINSEGRYSKDVVGNVLINTPNVSLKGMHIKGDLYLAEGIKKGDIDLDNVVVDGQIYIRGEGKNTINVKNVFVK
;
A
#
# COMPACT_ATOMS: atom_id res chain seq x y z
N MET A 1 -19.59 56.82 10.52
CA MET A 1 -18.97 55.82 9.61
C MET A 1 -18.36 54.58 10.31
N ASN A 2 -18.46 54.43 11.64
CA ASN A 2 -17.79 53.32 12.38
C ASN A 2 -18.71 52.21 12.91
N LYS A 3 -20.03 52.39 12.97
CA LYS A 3 -20.96 51.34 13.41
C LYS A 3 -21.36 50.37 12.27
N PHE A 4 -21.48 50.88 11.05
CA PHE A 4 -21.85 50.08 9.87
C PHE A 4 -20.74 49.09 9.44
N LYS A 5 -19.47 49.49 9.57
CA LYS A 5 -18.32 48.61 9.31
C LYS A 5 -18.16 47.49 10.35
N ARG A 6 -18.56 47.72 11.61
CA ARG A 6 -18.54 46.69 12.67
C ARG A 6 -19.59 45.59 12.46
N CYS A 7 -20.77 45.92 11.93
CA CYS A 7 -21.78 44.91 11.61
C CYS A 7 -21.40 44.04 10.39
N ILE A 8 -20.70 44.61 9.40
CA ILE A 8 -20.22 43.85 8.23
C ILE A 8 -19.06 42.90 8.61
N SER A 9 -18.15 43.31 9.50
CA SER A 9 -17.08 42.43 9.98
C SER A 9 -17.59 41.27 10.85
N LEU A 10 -18.70 41.42 11.58
CA LEU A 10 -19.30 40.32 12.34
C LEU A 10 -20.08 39.34 11.44
N LEU A 11 -20.65 39.80 10.33
CA LEU A 11 -21.33 38.93 9.36
C LEU A 11 -20.34 38.09 8.53
N LEU A 12 -19.14 38.61 8.24
CA LEU A 12 -18.09 37.88 7.50
C LEU A 12 -17.43 36.77 8.32
N VAL A 13 -17.29 36.93 9.64
CA VAL A 13 -16.76 35.88 10.52
C VAL A 13 -17.77 34.74 10.71
N ALA A 14 -19.07 35.05 10.70
CA ALA A 14 -20.11 34.03 10.79
C ALA A 14 -20.22 33.15 9.52
N VAL A 15 -19.86 33.67 8.33
CA VAL A 15 -19.89 32.90 7.07
C VAL A 15 -18.65 32.01 6.91
N MET A 16 -17.49 32.37 7.48
CA MET A 16 -16.29 31.51 7.43
C MET A 16 -16.33 30.28 8.34
N ILE A 17 -17.29 30.20 9.27
CA ILE A 17 -17.44 29.05 10.18
C ILE A 17 -18.36 27.96 9.57
N LEU A 18 -19.03 28.25 8.45
CA LEU A 18 -20.02 27.36 7.83
C LEU A 18 -19.50 26.49 6.67
N SER A 19 -18.19 26.46 6.42
CA SER A 19 -17.58 25.56 5.42
C SER A 19 -16.65 24.50 6.02
N LEU A 20 -16.86 24.11 7.28
CA LEU A 20 -16.40 22.81 7.74
C LEU A 20 -17.30 21.76 7.11
N GLY A 21 -17.04 21.45 5.84
CA GLY A 21 -17.51 20.21 5.24
C GLY A 21 -17.05 19.09 6.14
N THR A 22 -17.97 18.52 6.90
CA THR A 22 -17.74 17.25 7.54
C THR A 22 -17.66 16.26 6.39
N PHE A 23 -16.45 15.82 6.05
CA PHE A 23 -16.28 14.56 5.33
C PHE A 23 -16.70 13.48 6.33
N ALA A 24 -18.01 13.29 6.48
CA ALA A 24 -18.53 12.06 6.99
C ALA A 24 -18.10 11.01 5.96
N PHE A 25 -17.07 10.23 6.27
CA PHE A 25 -16.88 8.94 5.63
C PHE A 25 -18.18 8.19 5.87
N GLY A 26 -19.05 8.14 4.85
CA GLY A 26 -20.22 7.28 4.90
C GLY A 26 -19.72 5.89 5.23
N GLU A 27 -20.31 5.24 6.24
CA GLU A 27 -20.02 3.83 6.45
C GLU A 27 -20.48 3.11 5.17
N GLU A 28 -19.51 2.69 4.35
CA GLU A 28 -19.84 2.19 3.04
C GLU A 28 -20.61 0.89 3.18
N THR A 29 -21.80 0.87 2.58
CA THR A 29 -22.85 -0.06 3.01
C THR A 29 -22.53 -1.50 2.62
N ASP A 30 -21.68 -1.69 1.60
CA ASP A 30 -21.35 -2.98 1.01
C ASP A 30 -20.18 -3.71 1.70
N ILE A 31 -19.53 -3.08 2.69
CA ILE A 31 -18.53 -3.75 3.54
C ILE A 31 -19.09 -4.21 4.88
N LEU A 32 -20.35 -3.89 5.20
CA LEU A 32 -21.01 -4.34 6.42
C LEU A 32 -21.17 -5.87 6.44
N GLY A 33 -20.57 -6.53 7.43
CA GLY A 33 -20.57 -7.99 7.53
C GLY A 33 -19.62 -8.71 6.57
N HIS A 34 -18.88 -7.96 5.75
CA HIS A 34 -17.89 -8.52 4.84
C HIS A 34 -16.64 -8.96 5.62
N TRP A 35 -16.05 -10.11 5.27
CA TRP A 35 -14.92 -10.69 6.00
C TRP A 35 -13.67 -9.81 6.02
N ALA A 36 -13.50 -8.95 5.01
CA ALA A 36 -12.39 -8.01 4.89
C ALA A 36 -12.69 -6.60 5.44
N LYS A 37 -13.81 -6.41 6.15
CA LYS A 37 -14.27 -5.07 6.60
C LYS A 37 -13.16 -4.31 7.34
N GLU A 38 -12.49 -4.98 8.29
CA GLU A 38 -11.48 -4.35 9.13
C GLU A 38 -10.25 -3.91 8.33
N GLU A 39 -9.75 -4.75 7.43
CA GLU A 39 -8.61 -4.43 6.57
C GLU A 39 -8.96 -3.31 5.57
N ILE A 40 -10.18 -3.32 5.03
CA ILE A 40 -10.65 -2.25 4.14
C ILE A 40 -10.69 -0.93 4.91
N GLN A 41 -11.34 -0.88 6.07
CA GLN A 41 -11.44 0.33 6.88
C GLN A 41 -10.06 0.83 7.33
N TYR A 42 -9.16 -0.08 7.70
CA TYR A 42 -7.79 0.25 8.04
C TYR A 42 -7.08 0.95 6.88
N LEU A 43 -7.07 0.34 5.69
CA LEU A 43 -6.37 0.91 4.53
C LEU A 43 -7.05 2.17 3.97
N MET A 44 -8.37 2.32 4.12
CA MET A 44 -9.07 3.58 3.82
C MET A 44 -8.62 4.69 4.77
N GLY A 45 -8.54 4.41 6.08
CA GLY A 45 -8.02 5.36 7.07
C GLY A 45 -6.53 5.70 6.89
N LYS A 46 -5.81 4.86 6.14
CA LYS A 46 -4.42 5.12 5.71
C LYS A 46 -4.30 5.78 4.34
N GLU A 47 -5.43 6.10 3.70
CA GLU A 47 -5.51 6.66 2.34
C GLU A 47 -4.83 5.78 1.28
N VAL A 48 -4.69 4.48 1.57
CA VAL A 48 -4.09 3.49 0.66
C VAL A 48 -5.10 3.06 -0.40
N VAL A 49 -6.35 2.84 0.02
CA VAL A 49 -7.47 2.47 -0.86
C VAL A 49 -8.61 3.48 -0.68
N SER A 50 -9.47 3.59 -1.70
CA SER A 50 -10.68 4.42 -1.66
C SER A 50 -11.86 3.67 -2.26
N GLY A 51 -13.08 4.00 -1.82
CA GLY A 51 -14.33 3.59 -2.47
C GLY A 51 -14.51 4.24 -3.84
N TYR A 52 -15.58 3.85 -4.52
CA TYR A 52 -16.00 4.43 -5.79
C TYR A 52 -16.91 5.64 -5.58
N SER A 53 -17.13 6.43 -6.64
CA SER A 53 -17.98 7.63 -6.57
C SER A 53 -19.45 7.36 -6.25
N ASP A 54 -19.88 6.09 -6.35
CA ASP A 54 -21.21 5.63 -5.96
C ASP A 54 -21.34 5.31 -4.47
N GLY A 55 -20.29 5.54 -3.68
CA GLY A 55 -20.28 5.35 -2.22
C GLY A 55 -20.19 3.89 -1.78
N ASN A 56 -19.74 3.00 -2.68
CA ASN A 56 -19.44 1.60 -2.38
C ASN A 56 -17.95 1.29 -2.57
N PHE A 57 -17.42 0.36 -1.75
CA PHE A 57 -16.05 -0.10 -1.88
C PHE A 57 -15.89 -1.19 -2.95
N LYS A 58 -16.94 -1.98 -3.18
CA LYS A 58 -17.04 -3.15 -4.06
C LYS A 58 -16.00 -4.23 -3.73
N PRO A 59 -16.05 -4.81 -2.51
CA PRO A 59 -15.01 -5.71 -2.02
C PRO A 59 -14.80 -6.96 -2.89
N ASP A 60 -15.87 -7.51 -3.45
CA ASP A 60 -15.83 -8.73 -4.28
C ASP A 60 -15.58 -8.45 -5.77
N GLN A 61 -15.47 -7.18 -6.17
CA GLN A 61 -15.13 -6.84 -7.55
C GLN A 61 -13.63 -7.09 -7.79
N SER A 62 -13.31 -7.69 -8.94
CA SER A 62 -11.92 -7.78 -9.42
C SER A 62 -11.29 -6.39 -9.53
N ILE A 63 -10.05 -6.26 -9.09
CA ILE A 63 -9.28 -5.02 -9.24
C ILE A 63 -8.55 -4.99 -10.58
N THR A 64 -8.56 -3.84 -11.25
CA THR A 64 -7.75 -3.64 -12.46
C THR A 64 -6.27 -3.52 -12.12
N ARG A 65 -5.40 -3.80 -13.09
CA ARG A 65 -3.95 -3.69 -12.91
C ARG A 65 -3.51 -2.26 -12.59
N ALA A 66 -4.15 -1.25 -13.18
CA ALA A 66 -3.90 0.16 -12.87
C ALA A 66 -4.31 0.54 -11.44
N GLU A 67 -5.51 0.12 -11.01
CA GLU A 67 -5.94 0.33 -9.62
C GLU A 67 -5.00 -0.36 -8.64
N PHE A 68 -4.51 -1.55 -8.97
CA PHE A 68 -3.54 -2.26 -8.15
C PHE A 68 -2.21 -1.51 -8.03
N PHE A 69 -1.69 -0.93 -9.12
CA PHE A 69 -0.51 -0.05 -9.05
C PHE A 69 -0.74 1.16 -8.16
N LYS A 70 -1.92 1.78 -8.24
CA LYS A 70 -2.29 2.90 -7.35
C LYS A 70 -2.22 2.49 -5.88
N VAL A 71 -2.71 1.29 -5.52
CA VAL A 71 -2.61 0.77 -4.15
C VAL A 71 -1.15 0.65 -3.71
N ILE A 72 -0.28 0.02 -4.52
CA ILE A 72 1.14 -0.11 -4.19
C ILE A 72 1.84 1.25 -4.10
N ASN A 73 1.55 2.17 -5.01
CA ASN A 73 2.10 3.52 -4.99
C ASN A 73 1.70 4.27 -3.72
N ASN A 74 0.45 4.14 -3.28
CA ASN A 74 -0.02 4.77 -2.04
C ASN A 74 0.61 4.15 -0.79
N VAL A 75 0.80 2.82 -0.75
CA VAL A 75 1.47 2.14 0.38
C VAL A 75 2.88 2.72 0.57
N PHE A 76 3.68 2.78 -0.49
CA PHE A 76 5.08 3.20 -0.39
C PHE A 76 5.28 4.72 -0.54
N GLY A 77 4.25 5.45 -0.95
CA GLY A 77 4.34 6.88 -1.26
C GLY A 77 5.20 7.20 -2.49
N TYR A 78 5.22 6.30 -3.49
CA TYR A 78 5.99 6.50 -4.71
C TYR A 78 5.54 7.75 -5.47
N SER A 79 6.49 8.62 -5.81
CA SER A 79 6.22 9.91 -6.43
C SER A 79 7.04 10.15 -7.70
N LYS A 80 8.19 9.48 -7.84
CA LYS A 80 9.00 9.54 -9.05
C LYS A 80 8.26 8.89 -10.22
N LYS A 81 8.37 9.51 -11.39
CA LYS A 81 7.83 8.99 -12.65
C LYS A 81 8.96 8.69 -13.62
N ALA A 82 8.84 7.58 -14.33
CA ALA A 82 9.66 7.29 -15.50
C ALA A 82 8.87 7.67 -16.76
N GLU A 83 9.55 8.10 -17.81
CA GLU A 83 8.93 8.17 -19.13
C GLU A 83 8.62 6.73 -19.58
N THR A 84 7.37 6.47 -19.96
CA THR A 84 6.94 5.15 -20.42
C THR A 84 6.38 5.22 -21.84
N LYS A 85 6.61 4.17 -22.64
CA LYS A 85 6.18 4.08 -24.04
C LYS A 85 5.42 2.78 -24.27
N PHE A 86 4.32 2.62 -23.56
CA PHE A 86 3.42 1.47 -23.76
C PHE A 86 2.29 1.87 -24.71
N ILE A 87 1.88 0.94 -25.57
CA ILE A 87 0.93 1.21 -26.66
C ILE A 87 -0.46 1.59 -26.11
N ASP A 88 -0.81 1.08 -24.93
CA ASP A 88 -2.11 1.19 -24.27
C ASP A 88 -2.09 2.13 -23.05
N VAL A 89 -1.08 2.99 -22.94
CA VAL A 89 -0.96 3.99 -21.88
C VAL A 89 -0.66 5.34 -22.50
N LYS A 90 -1.62 6.27 -22.40
CA LYS A 90 -1.52 7.64 -22.90
C LYS A 90 -1.38 8.62 -21.75
N ASP A 91 -0.72 9.75 -21.99
CA ASP A 91 -0.48 10.79 -20.98
C ASP A 91 -1.78 11.32 -20.33
N GLU A 92 -2.90 11.29 -21.06
CA GLU A 92 -4.21 11.74 -20.58
C GLU A 92 -4.97 10.67 -19.77
N ASP A 93 -4.50 9.43 -19.74
CA ASP A 93 -5.16 8.37 -18.97
C ASP A 93 -4.95 8.61 -17.46
N TRP A 94 -6.01 8.42 -16.66
CA TRP A 94 -5.93 8.64 -15.21
C TRP A 94 -4.85 7.80 -14.53
N PHE A 95 -4.50 6.66 -15.11
CA PHE A 95 -3.50 5.71 -14.60
C PHE A 95 -2.10 5.94 -15.15
N TYR A 96 -1.88 6.92 -16.04
CA TYR A 96 -0.57 7.20 -16.62
C TYR A 96 0.49 7.39 -15.55
N ASP A 97 0.18 8.21 -14.55
CA ASP A 97 1.06 8.49 -13.43
C ASP A 97 1.33 7.24 -12.59
N GLU A 98 0.32 6.40 -12.41
CA GLU A 98 0.42 5.19 -11.60
C GLU A 98 1.34 4.15 -12.27
N VAL A 99 1.22 4.00 -13.59
CA VAL A 99 2.13 3.19 -14.41
C VAL A 99 3.55 3.76 -14.38
N SER A 100 3.68 5.07 -14.56
CA SER A 100 4.99 5.75 -14.60
C SER A 100 5.75 5.63 -13.28
N LYS A 101 5.04 5.69 -12.14
CA LYS A 101 5.59 5.42 -10.81
C LYS A 101 5.98 3.95 -10.64
N ALA A 102 5.11 3.03 -11.09
CA ALA A 102 5.37 1.60 -10.97
C ALA A 102 6.64 1.16 -11.70
N VAL A 103 6.87 1.73 -12.89
CA VAL A 103 8.09 1.51 -13.68
C VAL A 103 9.30 2.18 -13.03
N ALA A 104 9.17 3.42 -12.55
CA ALA A 104 10.27 4.12 -11.88
C ALA A 104 10.74 3.42 -10.60
N ALA A 105 9.80 2.87 -9.83
CA ALA A 105 10.07 2.09 -8.62
C ALA A 105 10.53 0.66 -8.92
N GLY A 106 10.44 0.21 -10.18
CA GLY A 106 10.94 -1.09 -10.64
C GLY A 106 10.11 -2.30 -10.20
N TYR A 107 8.95 -2.10 -9.59
CA TYR A 107 8.12 -3.23 -9.13
C TYR A 107 7.19 -3.78 -10.22
N ALA A 108 6.95 -3.01 -11.28
CA ALA A 108 6.17 -3.45 -12.43
C ALA A 108 6.82 -3.05 -13.75
N GLY A 109 6.55 -3.87 -14.77
CA GLY A 109 6.86 -3.59 -16.16
C GLY A 109 5.71 -4.05 -17.07
N GLY A 110 5.87 -3.76 -18.35
CA GLY A 110 4.93 -4.19 -19.39
C GLY A 110 5.10 -5.64 -19.79
N TYR A 111 4.15 -6.10 -20.59
CA TYR A 111 4.19 -7.39 -21.25
C TYR A 111 5.11 -7.34 -22.48
N GLY A 112 5.53 -8.51 -22.97
CA GLY A 112 6.42 -8.60 -24.15
C GLY A 112 5.80 -8.09 -25.45
N ASP A 113 4.50 -7.81 -25.47
CA ASP A 113 3.77 -7.20 -26.59
C ASP A 113 3.80 -5.65 -26.56
N GLY A 114 4.52 -5.04 -25.60
CA GLY A 114 4.64 -3.59 -25.48
C GLY A 114 3.46 -2.91 -24.78
N THR A 115 2.61 -3.67 -24.09
CA THR A 115 1.43 -3.16 -23.36
C THR A 115 1.59 -3.24 -21.84
N MET A 116 0.78 -2.48 -21.10
CA MET A 116 0.65 -2.61 -19.63
C MET A 116 -0.63 -3.31 -19.20
N LYS A 117 -1.64 -3.37 -20.08
CA LYS A 117 -3.01 -3.86 -19.83
C LYS A 117 -3.63 -3.22 -18.57
N PRO A 118 -3.63 -1.88 -18.45
CA PRO A 118 -3.97 -1.18 -17.21
C PRO A 118 -5.43 -1.41 -16.78
N ASN A 119 -6.34 -1.50 -17.74
CA ASN A 119 -7.77 -1.70 -17.50
C ASN A 119 -8.17 -3.18 -17.32
N ASN A 120 -7.27 -4.12 -17.54
CA ASN A 120 -7.57 -5.53 -17.35
C ASN A 120 -7.53 -5.86 -15.85
N PRO A 121 -8.42 -6.72 -15.36
CA PRO A 121 -8.26 -7.35 -14.05
C PRO A 121 -6.90 -8.03 -13.93
N ILE A 122 -6.29 -7.91 -12.74
CA ILE A 122 -5.01 -8.56 -12.47
C ILE A 122 -5.22 -9.96 -11.86
N THR A 123 -4.43 -10.93 -12.30
CA THR A 123 -4.50 -12.29 -11.74
C THR A 123 -3.79 -12.39 -10.40
N ARG A 124 -4.19 -13.37 -9.58
CA ARG A 124 -3.58 -13.63 -8.25
C ARG A 124 -2.07 -13.90 -8.33
N GLN A 125 -1.61 -14.62 -9.36
CA GLN A 125 -0.17 -14.89 -9.57
C GLN A 125 0.61 -13.61 -9.94
N GLU A 126 0.02 -12.70 -10.72
CA GLU A 126 0.66 -11.43 -11.10
C GLU A 126 0.71 -10.46 -9.92
N ALA A 127 -0.37 -10.38 -9.14
CA ALA A 127 -0.41 -9.62 -7.89
C ALA A 127 0.66 -10.12 -6.91
N SER A 128 0.84 -11.44 -6.80
CA SER A 128 1.85 -12.06 -5.93
C SER A 128 3.27 -11.64 -6.31
N LYS A 129 3.59 -11.64 -7.62
CA LYS A 129 4.86 -11.14 -8.13
C LYS A 129 5.07 -9.67 -7.80
N ILE A 130 4.10 -8.82 -8.10
CA ILE A 130 4.22 -7.37 -7.87
C ILE A 130 4.39 -7.06 -6.39
N ILE A 131 3.62 -7.69 -5.48
CA ILE A 131 3.77 -7.47 -4.03
C ILE A 131 5.16 -7.92 -3.58
N SER A 132 5.61 -9.10 -3.99
CA SER A 132 6.92 -9.62 -3.59
C SER A 132 8.06 -8.69 -4.01
N VAL A 133 8.03 -8.18 -5.25
CA VAL A 133 9.03 -7.23 -5.74
C VAL A 133 8.88 -5.87 -5.05
N ALA A 134 7.66 -5.36 -4.90
CA ALA A 134 7.39 -4.09 -4.24
C ALA A 134 7.85 -4.09 -2.78
N PHE A 135 7.74 -5.20 -2.05
CA PHE A 135 8.25 -5.34 -0.69
C PHE A 135 9.73 -5.76 -0.63
N GLY A 136 10.35 -6.10 -1.77
CA GLY A 136 11.77 -6.48 -1.84
C GLY A 136 12.07 -7.82 -1.17
N LEU A 137 11.11 -8.75 -1.25
CA LEU A 137 11.23 -10.06 -0.63
C LEU A 137 12.25 -10.94 -1.38
N ASP A 138 13.04 -11.69 -0.61
CA ASP A 138 13.98 -12.70 -1.13
C ASP A 138 13.20 -13.94 -1.58
N VAL A 139 12.96 -14.05 -2.88
CA VAL A 139 12.11 -15.10 -3.48
C VAL A 139 12.86 -16.41 -3.69
N ASP A 140 14.19 -16.36 -3.85
CA ASP A 140 15.02 -17.49 -4.32
C ASP A 140 15.07 -18.67 -3.32
N LYS A 141 14.60 -18.45 -2.09
CA LYS A 141 14.65 -19.44 -1.01
C LYS A 141 13.34 -20.19 -0.79
N SER A 142 12.24 -19.72 -1.39
CA SER A 142 10.92 -20.26 -1.11
C SER A 142 10.62 -21.51 -1.94
N LYS A 143 9.99 -22.51 -1.32
CA LYS A 143 9.47 -23.70 -2.02
C LYS A 143 7.99 -23.95 -1.73
N SER A 144 7.32 -23.05 -1.03
CA SER A 144 6.02 -23.32 -0.40
C SER A 144 4.83 -23.14 -1.34
N ALA A 145 5.06 -22.68 -2.57
CA ALA A 145 4.03 -22.72 -3.62
C ALA A 145 3.58 -24.15 -3.93
N LYS A 146 4.43 -25.17 -3.74
CA LYS A 146 4.08 -26.58 -3.92
C LYS A 146 3.03 -27.08 -2.91
N ASP A 147 2.84 -26.36 -1.81
CA ASP A 147 1.94 -26.75 -0.72
C ASP A 147 0.48 -26.34 -1.02
N PHE A 148 0.20 -25.85 -2.22
CA PHE A 148 -1.16 -25.64 -2.72
C PHE A 148 -1.60 -26.85 -3.56
N GLU A 149 -2.86 -27.25 -3.42
CA GLU A 149 -3.40 -28.42 -4.14
C GLU A 149 -3.34 -28.25 -5.67
N ASP A 150 -3.49 -27.03 -6.16
CA ASP A 150 -3.41 -26.66 -7.58
C ASP A 150 -2.05 -26.08 -7.96
N SER A 151 -0.99 -26.40 -7.22
CA SER A 151 0.37 -25.89 -7.47
C SER A 151 0.89 -26.17 -8.88
N SER A 152 0.40 -27.21 -9.55
CA SER A 152 0.72 -27.52 -10.95
C SER A 152 0.16 -26.50 -11.95
N LEU A 153 -0.84 -25.71 -11.56
CA LEU A 153 -1.40 -24.62 -12.37
C LEU A 153 -0.62 -23.31 -12.22
N ILE A 154 0.25 -23.22 -11.21
CA ILE A 154 1.12 -22.05 -11.00
C ILE A 154 2.28 -22.15 -12.00
N PRO A 155 2.43 -21.17 -12.91
CA PRO A 155 3.52 -21.19 -13.88
C PRO A 155 4.86 -20.99 -13.15
N ASP A 156 5.94 -21.56 -13.70
CA ASP A 156 7.25 -21.58 -13.03
C ASP A 156 7.75 -20.20 -12.62
N TRP A 157 7.54 -19.18 -13.47
CA TRP A 157 7.92 -17.80 -13.16
C TRP A 157 7.24 -17.22 -11.91
N ALA A 158 6.09 -17.76 -11.50
CA ALA A 158 5.29 -17.25 -10.39
C ALA A 158 5.52 -18.02 -9.08
N LYS A 159 6.10 -19.23 -9.14
CA LYS A 159 6.19 -20.14 -7.98
C LYS A 159 6.94 -19.52 -6.80
N ASP A 160 8.08 -18.91 -7.05
CA ASP A 160 8.92 -18.36 -5.99
C ASP A 160 8.23 -17.17 -5.31
N TYR A 161 7.57 -16.31 -6.09
CA TYR A 161 6.78 -15.18 -5.59
C TYR A 161 5.56 -15.63 -4.77
N VAL A 162 4.83 -16.63 -5.24
CA VAL A 162 3.68 -17.17 -4.51
C VAL A 162 4.13 -17.84 -3.21
N GLY A 163 5.21 -18.61 -3.27
CA GLY A 163 5.71 -19.31 -2.10
C GLY A 163 6.28 -18.37 -1.04
N ILE A 164 7.00 -17.29 -1.41
CA ILE A 164 7.56 -16.37 -0.40
C ILE A 164 6.46 -15.62 0.36
N LEU A 165 5.36 -15.28 -0.32
CA LEU A 165 4.21 -14.67 0.35
C LEU A 165 3.51 -15.66 1.29
N LYS A 166 3.50 -16.95 0.96
CA LYS A 166 3.03 -18.00 1.86
C LYS A 166 3.95 -18.18 3.07
N ASP A 167 5.27 -18.24 2.85
CA ASP A 167 6.28 -18.39 3.91
C ASP A 167 6.24 -17.25 4.93
N LYS A 168 6.04 -16.02 4.44
CA LYS A 168 5.87 -14.83 5.28
C LYS A 168 4.49 -14.74 5.94
N GLY A 169 3.55 -15.63 5.59
CA GLY A 169 2.16 -15.60 6.08
C GLY A 169 1.33 -14.44 5.50
N TYR A 170 1.81 -13.78 4.45
CA TYR A 170 1.10 -12.67 3.81
C TYR A 170 -0.04 -13.16 2.94
N LEU A 171 0.16 -14.31 2.29
CA LEU A 171 -0.79 -14.94 1.40
C LEU A 171 -1.21 -16.31 1.93
N SER A 172 -2.52 -16.54 1.93
CA SER A 172 -3.12 -17.85 2.16
C SER A 172 -3.88 -18.31 0.91
N GLY A 173 -4.08 -19.62 0.79
CA GLY A 173 -4.97 -20.19 -0.20
C GLY A 173 -6.43 -20.03 0.20
N TYR A 174 -7.32 -20.57 -0.62
CA TYR A 174 -8.72 -20.73 -0.28
C TYR A 174 -8.91 -21.88 0.70
N SER A 175 -10.11 -21.98 1.28
CA SER A 175 -10.46 -23.03 2.24
C SER A 175 -10.38 -24.45 1.68
N ASP A 176 -10.42 -24.61 0.36
CA ASP A 176 -10.22 -25.86 -0.36
C ASP A 176 -8.73 -26.19 -0.61
N GLY A 177 -7.80 -25.43 -0.03
CA GLY A 177 -6.36 -25.65 -0.19
C GLY A 177 -5.76 -25.15 -1.50
N THR A 178 -6.56 -24.54 -2.38
CA THR A 178 -6.11 -24.03 -3.69
C THR A 178 -5.57 -22.60 -3.62
N PHE A 179 -4.69 -22.23 -4.56
CA PHE A 179 -4.21 -20.86 -4.77
C PHE A 179 -4.99 -20.11 -5.85
N ARG A 180 -5.46 -20.82 -6.89
CA ARG A 180 -6.18 -20.31 -8.07
C ARG A 180 -5.39 -19.26 -8.85
N PRO A 181 -4.24 -19.62 -9.44
CA PRO A 181 -3.26 -18.67 -9.97
C PRO A 181 -3.79 -17.73 -11.07
N LYS A 182 -4.71 -18.22 -11.90
CA LYS A 182 -5.29 -17.47 -13.03
C LYS A 182 -6.57 -16.72 -12.67
N ASN A 183 -7.11 -16.89 -11.46
CA ASN A 183 -8.27 -16.13 -11.04
C ASN A 183 -7.87 -14.65 -10.88
N GLU A 184 -8.80 -13.78 -11.23
CA GLU A 184 -8.70 -12.36 -10.96
C GLU A 184 -8.80 -12.13 -9.45
N ILE A 185 -7.94 -11.26 -8.92
CA ILE A 185 -7.92 -10.95 -7.49
C ILE A 185 -8.95 -9.88 -7.17
N THR A 186 -9.72 -10.07 -6.10
CA THR A 186 -10.73 -9.08 -5.68
C THR A 186 -10.09 -7.93 -4.90
N ARG A 187 -10.81 -6.81 -4.81
CA ARG A 187 -10.36 -5.66 -3.99
C ARG A 187 -10.19 -6.03 -2.52
N ALA A 188 -11.06 -6.87 -1.96
CA ALA A 188 -10.93 -7.36 -0.59
C ALA A 188 -9.72 -8.30 -0.39
N GLU A 189 -9.42 -9.16 -1.37
CA GLU A 189 -8.23 -10.00 -1.30
C GLU A 189 -6.96 -9.14 -1.32
N VAL A 190 -6.94 -8.08 -2.14
CA VAL A 190 -5.82 -7.12 -2.15
C VAL A 190 -5.66 -6.40 -0.81
N THR A 191 -6.74 -5.91 -0.19
CA THR A 191 -6.61 -5.23 1.11
C THR A 191 -6.07 -6.17 2.18
N LYS A 192 -6.48 -7.44 2.17
CA LYS A 192 -5.95 -8.45 3.08
C LYS A 192 -4.45 -8.70 2.87
N LEU A 193 -4.03 -8.91 1.61
CA LEU A 193 -2.61 -9.13 1.29
C LEU A 193 -1.74 -7.93 1.68
N ILE A 194 -2.18 -6.71 1.35
CA ILE A 194 -1.45 -5.48 1.66
C ILE A 194 -1.37 -5.26 3.17
N THR A 195 -2.45 -5.48 3.92
CA THR A 195 -2.44 -5.35 5.38
C THR A 195 -1.49 -6.37 6.01
N ASN A 196 -1.52 -7.63 5.57
CA ASN A 196 -0.60 -8.65 6.09
C ASN A 196 0.88 -8.31 5.77
N ALA A 197 1.15 -7.83 4.56
CA ALA A 197 2.51 -7.50 4.13
C ALA A 197 3.06 -6.20 4.74
N SER A 198 2.24 -5.16 4.88
CA SER A 198 2.66 -3.86 5.42
C SER A 198 2.63 -3.78 6.94
N GLY A 199 1.78 -4.59 7.60
CA GLY A 199 1.56 -4.50 9.04
C GLY A 199 1.05 -3.12 9.43
N ASN A 200 1.73 -2.45 10.36
CA ASN A 200 1.36 -1.12 10.80
C ASN A 200 1.97 -0.03 9.91
N ILE A 201 1.13 0.61 9.10
CA ILE A 201 1.45 1.79 8.30
C ILE A 201 1.41 3.07 9.16
N ILE A 202 2.53 3.77 9.23
CA ILE A 202 2.69 5.10 9.81
C ILE A 202 2.75 6.12 8.66
N ASN A 203 1.63 6.82 8.47
CA ASN A 203 1.40 7.82 7.42
C ASN A 203 1.11 9.23 7.98
N SER A 204 1.37 9.45 9.26
CA SER A 204 1.33 10.76 9.91
C SER A 204 2.63 11.02 10.68
N GLU A 205 3.08 12.28 10.71
CA GLU A 205 4.23 12.69 11.49
C GLU A 205 4.01 12.45 13.00
N GLY A 206 5.10 12.25 13.75
CA GLY A 206 5.04 12.18 15.21
C GLY A 206 5.92 11.12 15.85
N ARG A 207 5.70 10.92 17.15
CA ARG A 207 6.43 9.94 17.96
C ARG A 207 5.59 8.70 18.22
N TYR A 208 6.22 7.54 18.04
CA TYR A 208 5.65 6.22 18.28
C TYR A 208 6.54 5.46 19.26
N SER A 209 5.92 4.75 20.20
CA SER A 209 6.64 4.07 21.30
C SER A 209 5.94 2.80 21.79
N LYS A 210 5.10 2.19 20.95
CA LYS A 210 4.39 0.95 21.27
C LYS A 210 5.00 -0.19 20.47
N ASP A 211 5.23 -1.32 21.10
CA ASP A 211 5.67 -2.54 20.41
C ASP A 211 4.64 -2.98 19.36
N VAL A 212 5.13 -3.61 18.30
CA VAL A 212 4.31 -4.05 17.16
C VAL A 212 4.57 -5.53 16.90
N VAL A 213 3.48 -6.31 16.88
CA VAL A 213 3.47 -7.67 16.35
C VAL A 213 3.27 -7.57 14.84
N GLY A 214 4.26 -7.98 14.06
CA GLY A 214 4.29 -7.85 12.60
C GLY A 214 5.14 -6.68 12.12
N ASN A 215 4.93 -6.30 10.86
CA ASN A 215 5.74 -5.30 10.17
C ASN A 215 5.35 -3.87 10.57
N VAL A 216 6.26 -2.93 10.32
CA VAL A 216 6.00 -1.49 10.36
C VAL A 216 6.43 -0.87 9.05
N LEU A 217 5.57 -0.06 8.43
CA LEU A 217 5.89 0.70 7.23
C LEU A 217 5.72 2.20 7.50
N ILE A 218 6.76 2.99 7.24
CA ILE A 218 6.74 4.44 7.37
C ILE A 218 6.81 5.07 5.99
N ASN A 219 5.79 5.84 5.61
CA ASN A 219 5.71 6.51 4.31
C ASN A 219 5.46 8.03 4.43
N THR A 220 5.82 8.61 5.57
CA THR A 220 5.65 10.03 5.89
C THR A 220 6.93 10.58 6.53
N PRO A 221 7.25 11.86 6.34
CA PRO A 221 8.39 12.50 7.00
C PRO A 221 8.19 12.61 8.53
N ASN A 222 9.28 12.97 9.24
CA ASN A 222 9.25 13.45 10.62
C ASN A 222 8.66 12.45 11.63
N VAL A 223 9.07 11.18 11.48
CA VAL A 223 8.65 10.09 12.38
C VAL A 223 9.79 9.73 13.33
N SER A 224 9.45 9.62 14.61
CA SER A 224 10.36 9.16 15.66
C SER A 224 9.84 7.86 16.27
N LEU A 225 10.57 6.76 16.09
CA LEU A 225 10.33 5.50 16.79
C LEU A 225 11.21 5.46 18.04
N LYS A 226 10.61 5.31 19.22
CA LYS A 226 11.35 5.32 20.49
C LYS A 226 10.98 4.17 21.41
N GLY A 227 11.96 3.35 21.76
CA GLY A 227 11.75 2.26 22.74
C GLY A 227 10.77 1.20 22.25
N MET A 228 10.84 0.83 20.97
CA MET A 228 9.92 -0.10 20.33
C MET A 228 10.59 -1.43 20.00
N HIS A 229 9.86 -2.52 20.17
CA HIS A 229 10.17 -3.82 19.58
C HIS A 229 9.20 -4.11 18.43
N ILE A 230 9.75 -4.21 17.21
CA ILE A 230 9.05 -4.62 15.99
C ILE A 230 9.35 -6.10 15.75
N LYS A 231 8.31 -6.94 15.78
CA LYS A 231 8.45 -8.40 15.58
C LYS A 231 8.62 -8.83 14.13
N GLY A 232 8.28 -7.97 13.18
CA GLY A 232 8.48 -8.19 11.76
C GLY A 232 9.56 -7.31 11.16
N ASP A 233 9.37 -6.99 9.89
CA ASP A 233 10.23 -6.12 9.09
C ASP A 233 9.86 -4.64 9.32
N LEU A 234 10.86 -3.74 9.21
CA LEU A 234 10.68 -2.29 9.22
C LEU A 234 10.96 -1.72 7.82
N TYR A 235 9.97 -1.07 7.22
CA TYR A 235 10.08 -0.43 5.91
C TYR A 235 10.09 1.09 6.06
N LEU A 236 11.20 1.72 5.67
CA LEU A 236 11.30 3.17 5.47
C LEU A 236 11.09 3.46 3.98
N ALA A 237 9.91 3.93 3.62
CA ALA A 237 9.43 4.02 2.23
C ALA A 237 9.66 5.40 1.58
N GLU A 238 9.47 5.49 0.26
CA GLU A 238 9.75 6.69 -0.54
C GLU A 238 8.90 7.90 -0.11
N GLY A 239 7.71 7.67 0.44
CA GLY A 239 6.83 8.72 0.94
C GLY A 239 7.42 9.60 2.05
N ILE A 240 8.50 9.15 2.70
CA ILE A 240 9.31 9.98 3.63
C ILE A 240 9.87 11.21 2.90
N LYS A 241 10.09 11.12 1.58
CA LYS A 241 10.63 12.19 0.72
C LYS A 241 11.91 12.73 1.33
N LYS A 242 11.97 14.04 1.62
CA LYS A 242 13.13 14.74 2.20
C LYS A 242 13.09 14.85 3.74
N GLY A 243 12.15 14.16 4.40
CA GLY A 243 12.00 14.24 5.85
C GLY A 243 12.98 13.36 6.60
N ASP A 244 13.13 13.67 7.88
CA ASP A 244 14.00 12.92 8.78
C ASP A 244 13.25 11.79 9.48
N ILE A 245 13.98 10.73 9.80
CA ILE A 245 13.50 9.59 10.61
C ILE A 245 14.45 9.40 11.80
N ASP A 246 13.88 9.37 13.00
CA ASP A 246 14.62 9.13 14.23
C ASP A 246 14.28 7.75 14.79
N LEU A 247 15.27 6.87 14.88
CA LEU A 247 15.17 5.56 15.51
C LEU A 247 16.01 5.55 16.79
N ASP A 248 15.37 5.54 17.97
CA ASP A 248 16.03 5.56 19.28
C ASP A 248 15.59 4.37 20.13
N ASN A 249 16.51 3.45 20.43
CA ASN A 249 16.24 2.23 21.19
C ASN A 249 15.15 1.36 20.52
N VAL A 250 15.36 1.01 19.24
CA VAL A 250 14.42 0.20 18.45
C VAL A 250 15.02 -1.17 18.19
N VAL A 251 14.25 -2.23 18.43
CA VAL A 251 14.61 -3.62 18.11
C VAL A 251 13.73 -4.10 16.97
N VAL A 252 14.32 -4.69 15.94
CA VAL A 252 13.62 -5.28 14.79
C VAL A 252 14.02 -6.75 14.68
N ASP A 253 13.05 -7.67 14.77
CA ASP A 253 13.29 -9.12 14.63
C ASP A 253 13.36 -9.57 13.17
N GLY A 254 12.87 -8.76 12.23
CA GLY A 254 13.00 -8.96 10.79
C GLY A 254 14.08 -8.07 10.16
N GLN A 255 13.89 -7.70 8.89
CA GLN A 255 14.80 -6.84 8.14
C GLN A 255 14.40 -5.36 8.21
N ILE A 256 15.38 -4.47 8.04
CA ILE A 256 15.12 -3.05 7.83
C ILE A 256 15.35 -2.74 6.34
N TYR A 257 14.29 -2.31 5.66
CA TYR A 257 14.33 -1.87 4.27
C TYR A 257 14.32 -0.35 4.22
N ILE A 258 15.31 0.24 3.55
CA ILE A 258 15.44 1.69 3.42
C ILE A 258 15.32 2.08 1.95
N ARG A 259 14.27 2.84 1.63
CA ARG A 259 13.95 3.33 0.29
C ARG A 259 13.70 4.84 0.38
N GLY A 260 14.78 5.60 0.50
CA GLY A 260 14.74 7.06 0.63
C GLY A 260 15.03 7.78 -0.68
N GLU A 261 14.48 8.98 -0.81
CA GLU A 261 14.83 9.94 -1.87
C GLU A 261 15.53 11.17 -1.30
N GLY A 262 16.62 11.61 -1.94
CA GLY A 262 17.27 12.89 -1.60
C GLY A 262 18.20 12.83 -0.37
N LYS A 263 18.57 14.00 0.15
CA LYS A 263 19.40 14.13 1.35
C LYS A 263 18.52 13.94 2.60
N ASN A 264 18.27 12.69 2.96
CA ASN A 264 17.52 12.37 4.17
C ASN A 264 18.47 12.12 5.32
N THR A 265 18.07 12.49 6.53
CA THR A 265 18.77 12.05 7.74
C THR A 265 17.97 10.93 8.39
N ILE A 266 18.57 9.74 8.43
CA ILE A 266 18.08 8.66 9.27
C ILE A 266 18.99 8.65 10.50
N ASN A 267 18.50 9.20 11.60
CA ASN A 267 19.21 9.21 12.86
C ASN A 267 19.00 7.87 13.57
N VAL A 268 20.04 7.05 13.60
CA VAL A 268 19.99 5.71 14.20
C VAL A 268 20.75 5.73 15.53
N LYS A 269 20.05 5.46 16.62
CA LYS A 269 20.63 5.37 17.97
C LYS A 269 20.12 4.10 18.67
N ASN A 270 21.05 3.21 19.03
CA ASN A 270 20.74 1.96 19.72
C ASN A 270 19.67 1.13 18.96
N VAL A 271 19.90 0.88 17.67
CA VAL A 271 19.02 0.03 16.86
C VAL A 271 19.63 -1.35 16.73
N PHE A 272 18.84 -2.38 17.02
CA PHE A 272 19.24 -3.79 16.97
C PHE A 272 18.40 -4.54 15.95
N VAL A 273 19.06 -5.26 15.05
CA VAL A 273 18.42 -6.19 14.10
C VAL A 273 18.81 -7.61 14.51
N LYS A 274 17.85 -8.51 14.66
CA LYS A 274 18.07 -9.88 15.14
C LYS A 274 17.94 -10.93 14.05
#